data_AF-A0A2U2XUH8-F1
#
_entry.id   AF-A0A2U2XUH8-F1
#
_cell.length_a   1.000
_cell.length_b   1.000
_cell.length_c   1.000
_cell.angle_alpha   90.00
_cell.angle_beta   90.00
_cell.angle_gamma   90.00
#
_symmetry.space_group_name_H-M   'P 1'
#
loop_
_entity.id
_entity.type
_entity.pdbx_description
1 polymer ?
#
loop_
_entity_poly.entity_id
_entity_poly.type
_entity_poly.pdbx_seq_one_letter_code
_entity_poly.pdbx_strand_id
1 'polypeptide(L)' 'MTVLISGYLPSGNDESLKYEKTVPFEYISKVMEVMRWKKGENIEGEYPIKNDDVVRIEEVIGEKLPVGLEYFIGVYA' A
#
# COMPACT_ATOMS: atom_id res chain seq x y z
N MET A 1 -14.36 -3.30 -4.42
CA MET A 1 -12.96 -2.87 -4.50
C MET A 1 -12.43 -2.64 -3.11
N THR A 2 -11.51 -3.50 -2.70
CA THR A 2 -10.77 -3.45 -1.44
C THR A 2 -9.33 -3.09 -1.75
N VAL A 3 -8.78 -2.12 -1.02
CA VAL A 3 -7.37 -1.73 -1.12
C VAL A 3 -6.70 -2.01 0.21
N LEU A 4 -5.58 -2.73 0.17
CA LEU A 4 -4.84 -3.20 1.33
C LEU A 4 -3.40 -2.73 1.26
N ILE A 5 -2.83 -2.34 2.39
CA ILE A 5 -1.38 -2.13 2.55
C ILE A 5 -0.85 -3.32 3.32
N SER A 6 0.07 -4.07 2.72
CA SER A 6 0.77 -5.19 3.35
C SER A 6 2.24 -4.84 3.56
N GLY A 7 2.82 -5.32 4.65
CA GLY A 7 4.22 -5.06 5.01
C GLY A 7 4.95 -6.35 5.35
N TYR A 8 6.14 -6.51 4.78
CA TYR A 8 7.00 -7.69 4.91
C TYR A 8 8.40 -7.27 5.36
N LEU A 9 9.14 -8.20 5.96
CA LEU A 9 10.57 -7.96 6.17
C LEU A 9 11.30 -7.94 4.82
N PRO A 10 12.39 -7.16 4.68
CA PRO A 10 13.19 -7.18 3.47
C PRO A 10 13.63 -8.59 3.08
N SER A 11 13.57 -8.86 1.77
CA SER A 11 13.82 -10.17 1.17
C SER A 11 15.02 -10.92 1.77
N GLY A 12 14.83 -12.22 2.08
CA GLY A 12 15.86 -13.11 2.63
C GLY A 12 15.77 -13.35 4.14
N ASN A 13 14.88 -12.67 4.86
CA ASN A 13 14.65 -12.90 6.30
C ASN A 13 13.43 -13.78 6.57
N ASP A 14 12.26 -13.41 6.01
CA ASP A 14 10.97 -14.03 6.28
C ASP A 14 9.93 -13.49 5.29
N GLU A 15 9.24 -14.38 4.56
CA GLU A 15 8.19 -13.99 3.60
C GLU A 15 6.80 -13.86 4.24
N SER A 16 6.68 -14.07 5.55
CA SER A 16 5.40 -13.91 6.24
C SER A 16 5.00 -12.45 6.43
N LEU A 17 3.69 -12.22 6.32
CA LEU A 17 3.03 -10.94 6.52
C LEU A 17 3.30 -10.41 7.95
N LYS A 18 3.84 -9.20 8.06
CA LYS A 18 4.12 -8.53 9.35
C LYS A 18 3.15 -7.43 9.68
N TYR A 19 2.53 -6.87 8.65
CA TYR A 19 1.59 -5.78 8.77
C TYR A 19 0.53 -5.88 7.68
N GLU A 20 -0.71 -5.61 8.03
CA GLU A 20 -1.82 -5.50 7.10
C GLU A 20 -2.74 -4.38 7.54
N LYS A 21 -3.18 -3.55 6.59
CA LYS A 21 -4.19 -2.54 6.83
C LYS A 21 -5.09 -2.37 5.62
N THR A 22 -6.39 -2.53 5.81
CA THR A 22 -7.39 -2.10 4.83
C THR A 22 -7.43 -0.58 4.77
N VAL A 23 -7.29 -0.01 3.57
CA VAL A 23 -7.41 1.42 3.33
C VAL A 23 -8.89 1.80 3.41
N PRO A 24 -9.29 2.72 4.32
CA PRO A 24 -10.65 3.24 4.39
C PRO A 24 -11.11 3.82 3.04
N PHE A 25 -12.38 3.62 2.71
CA PHE A 25 -12.96 4.01 1.42
C PHE A 25 -12.70 5.48 1.04
N GLU A 26 -12.74 6.39 2.03
CA GLU A 26 -12.48 7.82 1.85
C GLU A 26 -11.05 8.17 1.42
N TYR A 27 -10.08 7.28 1.68
CA TYR A 27 -8.68 7.49 1.32
C TYR A 27 -8.27 6.76 0.04
N ILE A 28 -9.06 5.79 -0.43
CA ILE A 28 -8.75 4.96 -1.60
C ILE A 28 -8.36 5.81 -2.80
N SER A 29 -9.15 6.83 -3.16
CA SER A 29 -8.87 7.66 -4.34
C SER A 29 -7.53 8.39 -4.22
N LYS A 30 -7.16 8.86 -3.03
CA LYS A 30 -5.91 9.59 -2.78
C LYS A 30 -4.71 8.64 -2.78
N VAL A 31 -4.87 7.45 -2.19
CA VAL A 31 -3.83 6.40 -2.21
C VAL A 31 -3.55 5.96 -3.66
N MET A 32 -4.59 5.76 -4.47
CA MET A 32 -4.44 5.44 -5.89
C MET A 32 -3.74 6.54 -6.68
N GLU A 33 -3.98 7.82 -6.33
CA GLU A 33 -3.29 8.96 -6.93
C GLU A 33 -1.79 8.95 -6.59
N VAL A 34 -1.42 8.61 -5.34
CA VAL A 34 -0.01 8.43 -4.94
C VAL A 34 0.66 7.33 -5.75
N MET A 35 -0.05 6.23 -6.03
CA MET A 35 0.42 5.14 -6.90
C MET A 35 0.48 5.54 -8.39
N ARG A 36 -0.03 6.72 -8.76
CA ARG A 36 -0.04 7.28 -10.12
C ARG A 36 -0.80 6.40 -11.13
N TRP A 37 -1.78 5.63 -10.66
CA TRP A 37 -2.61 4.79 -11.53
C TRP A 37 -3.61 5.64 -12.29
N LYS A 38 -3.82 5.31 -13.58
CA LYS A 38 -4.77 6.06 -14.39
C LYS A 38 -6.19 5.53 -14.19
N LYS A 39 -7.14 6.44 -14.29
CA LYS A 39 -8.57 6.09 -14.26
C LYS A 39 -8.89 5.11 -15.40
N GLY A 40 -9.45 3.95 -15.05
CA GLY A 40 -9.87 2.93 -16.01
C GLY A 40 -8.81 1.87 -16.35
N GLU A 41 -7.60 1.94 -15.78
CA GLU A 41 -6.66 0.81 -15.82
C GLU A 41 -7.20 -0.35 -14.97
N ASN A 42 -7.03 -1.59 -15.44
CA ASN A 42 -7.20 -2.75 -14.58
C ASN A 42 -5.97 -2.84 -13.67
N ILE A 43 -6.17 -2.48 -12.41
CA ILE A 43 -5.13 -2.40 -11.39
C ILE A 43 -5.26 -3.50 -10.33
N GLU A 44 -6.03 -4.55 -10.60
CA GLU A 44 -6.11 -5.69 -9.67
C GLU A 44 -4.76 -6.40 -9.56
N GLY A 45 -4.33 -6.68 -8.33
CA GLY A 45 -3.05 -7.30 -8.03
C GLY A 45 -2.33 -6.64 -6.86
N GLU A 46 -1.08 -7.04 -6.65
CA GLU A 46 -0.20 -6.49 -5.62
C GLU A 46 0.98 -5.76 -6.26
N TYR A 47 1.28 -4.56 -5.74
CA TYR A 47 2.32 -3.69 -6.28
C TYR A 47 3.23 -3.16 -5.17
N PRO A 48 4.56 -3.14 -5.36
CA PRO A 48 5.47 -2.58 -4.37
C PRO A 48 5.26 -1.07 -4.24
N ILE A 49 5.30 -0.58 -3.01
CA ILE A 49 5.25 0.85 -2.68
C ILE A 49 6.68 1.35 -2.53
N LYS A 50 7.04 2.41 -3.27
CA LYS A 50 8.36 3.05 -3.15
C LYS A 50 8.45 3.80 -1.83
N ASN A 51 9.65 3.88 -1.25
CA ASN A 51 9.88 4.59 0.03
C ASN A 51 9.31 6.02 0.07
N ASP A 52 9.49 6.80 -1.01
CA ASP A 52 8.94 8.16 -1.10
C ASP A 52 7.40 8.18 -1.14
N ASP A 53 6.78 7.12 -1.67
CA ASP A 53 5.33 6.98 -1.75
C ASP A 53 4.74 6.45 -0.43
N VAL A 54 5.50 5.67 0.35
CA VAL A 54 5.14 5.28 1.73
C VAL A 54 4.86 6.52 2.57
N VAL A 55 5.76 7.51 2.54
CA VAL A 55 5.59 8.76 3.31
C VAL A 55 4.33 9.51 2.89
N ARG A 56 4.03 9.57 1.59
CA ARG A 56 2.80 10.21 1.08
C ARG A 56 1.54 9.45 1.50
N ILE A 57 1.59 8.13 1.51
CA ILE A 57 0.47 7.29 1.96
C ILE A 57 0.22 7.51 3.45
N GLU A 58 1.26 7.57 4.28
CA GLU A 58 1.15 7.92 5.71
C GLU A 58 0.44 9.26 5.93
N GLU A 59 0.80 10.28 5.15
CA GLU A 59 0.15 11.60 5.18
C GLU A 59 -1.33 11.53 4.79
N VAL A 60 -1.67 10.72 3.78
CA VAL A 60 -3.04 10.53 3.31
C VAL A 60 -3.91 9.82 4.35
N ILE A 61 -3.39 8.76 4.99
CA ILE A 61 -4.14 7.97 5.95
C ILE A 61 -4.05 8.52 7.39
N GLY A 62 -3.18 9.52 7.62
CA GLY A 62 -2.99 10.16 8.92
C GLY A 62 -2.31 9.27 9.98
N GLU A 63 -1.58 8.24 9.56
CA GLU A 63 -0.96 7.24 10.43
C GLU A 63 0.45 6.89 9.92
N LYS A 64 1.37 6.60 10.85
CA LYS A 64 2.70 6.10 10.53
C LYS A 64 2.70 4.59 10.37
N LEU A 65 3.33 4.11 9.31
CA LEU A 65 3.53 2.69 9.08
C LEU A 65 4.77 2.20 9.88
N PRO A 66 4.80 0.93 10.29
CA PRO A 66 5.98 0.34 10.94
C PRO A 66 7.30 0.55 10.18
N VAL A 67 8.35 0.90 10.91
CA VAL A 67 9.68 1.08 10.28
C VAL A 67 10.32 -0.27 9.94
N GLY A 68 11.12 -0.29 8.88
CA GLY A 68 11.92 -1.46 8.50
C GLY A 68 11.18 -2.55 7.72
N LEU A 69 9.98 -2.25 7.20
CA LEU A 69 9.23 -3.14 6.31
C LEU A 69 9.29 -2.66 4.85
N GLU A 70 9.25 -3.62 3.93
CA GLU A 70 8.92 -3.40 2.52
C GLU A 70 7.40 -3.46 2.36
N TYR A 71 6.81 -2.42 1.78
CA TYR A 71 5.37 -2.28 1.66
C TYR A 71 4.86 -2.59 0.27
N PHE A 72 3.68 -3.19 0.21
CA PHE A 72 2.94 -3.48 -1.00
C PHE A 72 1.51 -2.96 -0.87
N ILE A 73 0.90 -2.63 -2.01
CA ILE A 73 -0.50 -2.27 -2.11
C ILE A 73 -1.24 -3.33 -2.93
N GLY A 74 -2.21 -3.97 -2.30
CA GLY A 74 -3.10 -4.94 -2.91
C GLY A 74 -4.42 -4.30 -3.32
N VAL A 75 -4.91 -4.60 -4.52
CA VAL A 75 -6.22 -4.16 -5.03
C VAL A 75 -7.01 -5.37 -5.49
N TYR A 76 -8.21 -5.54 -4.91
CA TYR A 76 -9.08 -6.70 -5.14
C TYR A 76 -10.53 -6.25 -5.37
N ALA A 77 -11.26 -6.93 -6.26
CA ALA A 77 -12.67 -6.64 -6.55
C ALA A 77 -13.60 -6.82 -5.34
#